data_AF-A0A538T6Z1-F1
#
_entry.id   AF-A0A538T6Z1-F1
#
_cell.length_a   1.000
_cell.length_b   1.000
_cell.length_c   1.000
_cell.angle_alpha   90.00
_cell.angle_beta   90.00
_cell.angle_gamma   90.00
#
_symmetry.space_group_name_H-M   'P 1'
#
loop_
_entity.id
_entity.type
_entity.pdbx_description
1 polymer ?
#
loop_
_entity_poly.entity_id
_entity_poly.type
_entity_poly.pdbx_seq_one_letter_code
_entity_poly.pdbx_strand_id
1 'polypeptide(L)'
;MKPPQRIALAGFLLCGTLAGCASESTLLRLDTGLTEADLRQGKIAVLGVVKYQEPDQVRPPLVAMLERTLAEERRDIPLIRADSVRSVLGPERYRRILLAYEYQGTLDSAALREIADSLRGKARFVVLARVTRERIRNSARGVSAADTGVIRPEYAMGITGRDASVQVHLYDVSRSELVMSAAYEGSSENSKPILASVLPGAPPGVTVEVGPQAVPPESQGYPPPPELALALEEPFRAFARALPVTPRPPVPPQPAGSR
;
A
#
# COMPACT_ATOMS: atom_id res chain seq x y z
N MET A 1 -46.80 44.36 -8.88
CA MET A 1 -45.65 44.03 -9.75
C MET A 1 -44.37 44.15 -8.91
N LYS A 2 -43.54 43.09 -8.92
CA LYS A 2 -42.14 42.94 -8.47
C LYS A 2 -41.71 43.32 -7.02
N PRO A 3 -41.35 42.32 -6.18
CA PRO A 3 -40.38 42.43 -5.07
C PRO A 3 -38.95 42.06 -5.58
N PRO A 4 -37.91 41.80 -4.76
CA PRO A 4 -37.36 42.46 -3.56
C PRO A 4 -35.84 42.82 -3.74
N GLN A 5 -35.25 43.65 -2.87
CA GLN A 5 -33.78 43.75 -2.74
C GLN A 5 -33.30 42.84 -1.60
N ARG A 6 -32.51 41.83 -1.96
CA ARG A 6 -31.88 40.86 -1.07
C ARG A 6 -30.55 41.42 -0.57
N ILE A 7 -30.40 41.56 0.74
CA ILE A 7 -29.08 41.71 1.38
C ILE A 7 -28.56 40.30 1.65
N ALA A 8 -27.50 39.93 0.95
CA ALA A 8 -26.73 38.73 1.17
C ALA A 8 -25.69 39.00 2.27
N LEU A 9 -25.70 38.18 3.33
CA LEU A 9 -24.58 37.98 4.25
C LEU A 9 -24.47 36.46 4.41
N ALA A 10 -23.53 35.80 3.74
CA ALA A 10 -22.14 35.62 4.18
C ALA A 10 -22.06 34.81 5.49
N GLY A 11 -22.01 33.49 5.34
CA GLY A 11 -21.68 32.52 6.39
C GLY A 11 -20.79 31.44 5.79
N PHE A 12 -19.54 31.81 5.52
CA PHE A 12 -18.50 30.94 4.98
C PHE A 12 -18.01 30.01 6.10
N LEU A 13 -18.58 28.81 6.21
CA LEU A 13 -18.04 27.78 7.09
C LEU A 13 -16.92 27.05 6.34
N LEU A 14 -15.69 27.30 6.79
CA LEU A 14 -14.48 26.59 6.37
C LEU A 14 -14.62 25.10 6.65
N CYS A 15 -14.81 24.29 5.61
CA CYS A 15 -14.44 22.89 5.63
C CYS A 15 -12.91 22.82 5.62
N GLY A 16 -12.31 22.69 6.79
CA GLY A 16 -10.90 22.31 6.94
C GLY A 16 -10.69 20.92 6.35
N THR A 17 -10.27 20.86 5.09
CA THR A 17 -9.76 19.63 4.49
C THR A 17 -8.44 19.30 5.16
N LEU A 18 -8.51 18.40 6.16
CA LEU A 18 -7.39 17.55 6.49
C LEU A 18 -7.09 16.72 5.24
N ALA A 19 -6.20 17.24 4.38
CA ALA A 19 -5.59 16.49 3.31
C ALA A 19 -4.66 15.46 3.96
N GLY A 20 -5.26 14.39 4.50
CA GLY A 20 -4.53 13.15 4.71
C GLY A 20 -4.03 12.70 3.34
N CYS A 21 -2.77 12.26 3.27
CA CYS A 21 -2.24 11.55 2.11
C CYS A 21 -3.14 10.35 1.83
N ALA A 22 -4.15 10.54 0.99
CA ALA A 22 -5.02 9.47 0.55
C ALA A 22 -4.22 8.65 -0.44
N SER A 23 -3.68 7.53 0.03
CA SER A 23 -3.28 6.42 -0.84
C SER A 23 -4.45 6.14 -1.78
N GLU A 24 -4.24 6.29 -3.08
CA GLU A 24 -5.29 6.03 -4.07
C GLU A 24 -5.53 4.52 -4.11
N SER A 25 -6.76 4.11 -3.76
CA SER A 25 -7.19 2.72 -3.74
C SER A 25 -8.32 2.51 -4.73
N THR A 26 -8.15 1.59 -5.68
CA THR A 26 -9.16 1.20 -6.64
C THR A 26 -9.55 -0.26 -6.43
N LEU A 27 -10.76 -0.51 -5.94
CA LEU A 27 -11.33 -1.86 -5.88
C LEU A 27 -11.80 -2.26 -7.28
N LEU A 28 -11.09 -3.20 -7.91
CA LEU A 28 -11.37 -3.65 -9.28
C LEU A 28 -12.45 -4.74 -9.32
N ARG A 29 -12.49 -5.59 -8.29
CA ARG A 29 -13.47 -6.67 -8.15
C ARG A 29 -13.65 -7.04 -6.68
N LEU A 30 -14.90 -7.27 -6.29
CA LEU A 30 -15.28 -7.92 -5.04
C LEU A 30 -16.49 -8.81 -5.31
N ASP A 31 -16.35 -10.11 -5.05
CA ASP A 31 -17.46 -11.06 -5.08
C ASP A 31 -18.43 -10.74 -3.94
N THR A 32 -19.69 -10.46 -4.27
CA THR A 32 -20.75 -10.17 -3.29
C THR A 32 -21.06 -11.35 -2.38
N GLY A 33 -20.68 -12.57 -2.78
CA GLY A 33 -20.80 -13.78 -1.97
C GLY A 33 -19.65 -13.96 -0.97
N LEU A 34 -18.59 -13.15 -1.02
CA LEU A 34 -17.48 -13.25 -0.08
C LEU A 34 -17.89 -12.68 1.27
N THR A 35 -17.96 -13.53 2.30
CA THR A 35 -18.31 -13.12 3.66
C THR A 35 -17.11 -13.17 4.61
N GLU A 36 -17.22 -12.46 5.73
CA GLU A 36 -16.24 -12.57 6.81
C GLU A 36 -16.19 -14.00 7.39
N ALA A 37 -17.34 -14.68 7.51
CA ALA A 37 -17.41 -16.04 8.02
C ALA A 37 -16.63 -17.01 7.12
N ASP A 38 -16.73 -16.83 5.80
CA ASP A 38 -15.93 -17.58 4.84
C ASP A 38 -14.43 -17.37 5.11
N LEU A 39 -13.97 -16.13 5.25
CA LEU A 39 -12.55 -15.85 5.49
C LEU A 39 -12.04 -16.45 6.80
N ARG A 40 -12.81 -16.37 7.88
CA ARG A 40 -12.44 -16.93 9.19
C ARG A 40 -12.35 -18.46 9.17
N GLN A 41 -13.33 -19.13 8.58
CA GLN A 41 -13.37 -20.59 8.51
C GLN A 41 -12.40 -21.14 7.45
N GLY A 42 -12.37 -20.48 6.30
CA GLY A 42 -11.59 -20.85 5.14
C GLY A 42 -10.10 -20.58 5.29
N LYS A 43 -9.71 -19.60 6.11
CA LYS A 43 -8.32 -19.14 6.31
C LYS A 43 -7.71 -18.56 5.04
N ILE A 44 -6.77 -17.64 5.19
CA ILE A 44 -6.02 -17.06 4.08
C ILE A 44 -4.60 -17.60 4.08
N ALA A 45 -4.14 -18.10 2.94
CA ALA A 45 -2.74 -18.43 2.72
C ALA A 45 -2.05 -17.35 1.88
N VAL A 46 -0.92 -16.85 2.35
CA VAL A 46 -0.08 -15.91 1.58
C VAL A 46 0.77 -16.72 0.63
N LEU A 47 0.53 -16.59 -0.69
CA LEU A 47 1.34 -17.30 -1.68
C LEU A 47 2.55 -16.48 -2.12
N GLY A 48 2.48 -15.16 -2.13
CA GLY A 48 3.67 -14.32 -2.30
C GLY A 48 3.41 -12.94 -2.88
N VAL A 49 4.48 -12.15 -2.93
CA VAL A 49 4.52 -10.85 -3.60
C VAL A 49 5.56 -10.92 -4.70
N VAL A 50 5.18 -10.53 -5.92
CA VAL A 50 6.06 -10.54 -7.10
C VAL A 50 6.24 -9.14 -7.66
N LYS A 51 7.38 -8.91 -8.30
CA LYS A 51 7.67 -7.72 -9.09
C LYS A 51 8.41 -8.15 -10.34
N TYR A 52 8.03 -7.56 -11.47
CA TYR A 52 8.58 -7.91 -12.77
C TYR A 52 10.10 -7.74 -12.79
N GLN A 53 10.82 -8.77 -13.23
CA GLN A 53 12.29 -8.80 -13.38
C GLN A 53 13.08 -8.60 -12.07
N GLU A 54 12.45 -8.77 -10.90
CA GLU A 54 13.18 -8.78 -9.64
C GLU A 54 13.65 -10.18 -9.24
N PRO A 55 14.88 -10.30 -8.70
CA PRO A 55 15.39 -11.59 -8.24
C PRO A 55 14.63 -12.08 -7.01
N ASP A 56 14.59 -13.40 -6.84
CA ASP A 56 13.87 -14.07 -5.74
C ASP A 56 14.29 -13.58 -4.34
N GLN A 57 15.49 -13.00 -4.20
CA GLN A 57 16.04 -12.46 -2.95
C GLN A 57 15.35 -11.16 -2.48
N VAL A 58 14.65 -10.43 -3.36
CA VAL A 58 13.96 -9.16 -3.02
C VAL A 58 12.53 -9.41 -2.50
N ARG A 59 12.00 -10.62 -2.72
CA ARG A 59 10.63 -11.01 -2.34
C ARG A 59 10.39 -11.15 -0.83
N PRO A 60 11.32 -11.67 0.01
CA PRO A 60 11.04 -11.94 1.42
C PRO A 60 10.59 -10.72 2.22
N PRO A 61 11.20 -9.52 2.10
CA PRO A 61 10.70 -8.32 2.79
C PRO A 61 9.28 -7.91 2.39
N LEU A 62 8.93 -8.05 1.10
CA LEU A 62 7.58 -7.70 0.61
C LEU A 62 6.52 -8.66 1.16
N VAL A 63 6.83 -9.96 1.17
CA VAL A 63 5.95 -11.00 1.72
C VAL A 63 5.79 -10.81 3.23
N ALA A 64 6.87 -10.55 3.96
CA ALA A 64 6.82 -10.29 5.39
C ALA A 64 5.95 -9.06 5.72
N MET A 65 6.02 -8.00 4.90
CA MET A 65 5.17 -6.83 5.06
C MET A 65 3.68 -7.15 4.86
N LEU A 66 3.34 -7.92 3.82
CA LEU A 66 1.96 -8.36 3.58
C LEU A 66 1.42 -9.23 4.73
N GLU A 67 2.21 -10.20 5.18
CA GLU A 67 1.84 -11.06 6.31
C GLU A 67 1.63 -10.28 7.60
N ARG A 68 2.55 -9.36 7.91
CA ARG A 68 2.49 -8.51 9.10
C ARG A 68 1.24 -7.64 9.10
N THR A 69 1.02 -6.89 8.02
CA THR A 69 -0.12 -5.97 7.91
C THR A 69 -1.46 -6.70 7.94
N LEU A 70 -1.58 -7.87 7.29
CA LEU A 70 -2.77 -8.71 7.38
C LEU A 70 -2.99 -9.22 8.81
N ALA A 71 -1.96 -9.73 9.48
CA ALA A 71 -2.08 -10.24 10.84
C ALA A 71 -2.40 -9.13 11.86
N GLU A 72 -1.92 -7.91 11.64
CA GLU A 72 -2.20 -6.76 12.50
C GLU A 72 -3.63 -6.25 12.36
N GLU A 73 -4.10 -6.04 11.12
CA GLU A 73 -5.42 -5.48 10.83
C GLU A 73 -6.55 -6.52 10.94
N ARG A 74 -6.28 -7.80 10.63
CA ARG A 74 -7.27 -8.90 10.58
C ARG A 74 -6.90 -10.07 11.48
N ARG A 75 -6.76 -9.80 12.78
CA ARG A 75 -6.49 -10.82 13.81
C ARG A 75 -7.55 -11.92 13.89
N ASP A 76 -8.75 -11.66 13.38
CA ASP A 76 -9.86 -12.59 13.34
C ASP A 76 -9.72 -13.66 12.25
N ILE A 77 -8.92 -13.41 11.21
CA ILE A 77 -8.70 -14.33 10.09
C ILE A 77 -7.41 -15.14 10.33
N PRO A 78 -7.48 -16.49 10.40
CA PRO A 78 -6.27 -17.30 10.47
C PRO A 78 -5.44 -17.19 9.20
N LEU A 79 -4.14 -16.92 9.37
CA LEU A 79 -3.18 -16.72 8.29
C LEU A 79 -2.19 -17.89 8.19
N ILE A 80 -2.04 -18.46 6.99
CA ILE A 80 -0.99 -19.42 6.65
C ILE A 80 0.13 -18.65 5.93
N ARG A 81 1.33 -18.64 6.52
CA ARG A 81 2.49 -17.92 5.98
C ARG A 81 3.05 -18.54 4.71
N ALA A 82 3.68 -17.73 3.88
CA ALA A 82 4.27 -18.11 2.60
C ALA A 82 5.30 -19.22 2.71
N ASP A 83 6.11 -19.27 3.77
CA ASP A 83 7.06 -20.37 3.99
C ASP A 83 6.35 -21.71 4.18
N SER A 84 5.21 -21.72 4.86
CA SER A 84 4.38 -22.92 5.03
C SER A 84 3.73 -23.33 3.70
N VAL A 85 3.25 -22.35 2.93
CA VAL A 85 2.68 -22.58 1.60
C VAL A 85 3.74 -23.15 0.64
N ARG A 86 4.96 -22.58 0.63
CA ARG A 86 6.11 -23.07 -0.14
C ARG A 86 6.51 -24.48 0.26
N SER A 87 6.52 -24.79 1.56
CA SER A 87 6.82 -26.13 2.06
C SER A 87 5.80 -27.17 1.55
N VAL A 88 4.52 -26.80 1.48
CA VAL A 88 3.44 -27.69 1.04
C VAL A 88 3.36 -27.84 -0.48
N LEU A 89 3.61 -26.78 -1.25
CA LEU A 89 3.64 -26.83 -2.71
C LEU A 89 4.93 -27.48 -3.25
N GLY A 90 6.02 -27.39 -2.50
CA GLY A 90 7.36 -27.69 -2.97
C GLY A 90 7.98 -26.49 -3.71
N PRO A 91 9.32 -26.34 -3.66
CA PRO A 91 10.01 -25.14 -4.14
C PRO A 91 9.84 -24.91 -5.66
N GLU A 92 9.90 -25.95 -6.47
CA GLU A 92 9.78 -25.85 -7.93
C GLU A 92 8.38 -25.41 -8.37
N ARG A 93 7.34 -26.01 -7.77
CA ARG A 93 5.95 -25.66 -8.06
C ARG A 93 5.65 -24.24 -7.61
N TYR A 94 6.05 -23.90 -6.39
CA TYR A 94 5.90 -22.54 -5.85
C TYR A 94 6.55 -21.51 -6.78
N ARG A 95 7.79 -21.75 -7.22
CA ARG A 95 8.50 -20.87 -8.14
C ARG A 95 7.80 -20.74 -9.49
N ARG A 96 7.38 -21.85 -10.11
CA ARG A 96 6.66 -21.84 -11.39
C ARG A 96 5.36 -21.04 -11.31
N ILE A 97 4.57 -21.22 -10.25
CA ILE A 97 3.30 -20.51 -10.06
C ILE A 97 3.55 -19.00 -9.91
N LEU A 98 4.49 -18.60 -9.06
CA LEU A 98 4.82 -17.18 -8.88
C LEU A 98 5.36 -16.54 -10.16
N LEU A 99 6.16 -17.27 -10.94
CA LEU A 99 6.67 -16.80 -12.23
C LEU A 99 5.52 -16.60 -13.23
N ALA A 100 4.62 -17.58 -13.36
CA ALA A 100 3.45 -17.45 -14.22
C ALA A 100 2.60 -16.24 -13.82
N TYR A 101 2.36 -16.05 -12.51
CA TYR A 101 1.64 -14.90 -11.98
C TYR A 101 2.34 -13.56 -12.25
N GLU A 102 3.67 -13.51 -12.15
CA GLU A 102 4.47 -12.31 -12.45
C GLU A 102 4.31 -11.85 -13.90
N TYR A 103 4.29 -12.80 -14.86
CA TYR A 103 4.13 -12.51 -16.27
C TYR A 103 2.67 -12.24 -16.66
N GLN A 104 1.73 -13.06 -16.20
CA GLN A 104 0.33 -13.03 -16.63
C GLN A 104 -0.53 -12.07 -15.79
N GLY A 105 -0.08 -11.72 -14.58
CA GLY A 105 -0.83 -10.89 -13.62
C GLY A 105 -1.99 -11.61 -12.93
N THR A 106 -2.35 -12.82 -13.34
CA THR A 106 -3.42 -13.62 -12.77
C THR A 106 -3.03 -15.10 -12.71
N LEU A 107 -3.74 -15.88 -11.90
CA LEU A 107 -3.61 -17.34 -11.87
C LEU A 107 -4.67 -17.98 -12.76
N ASP A 108 -4.26 -18.93 -13.58
CA ASP A 108 -5.18 -19.75 -14.38
C ASP A 108 -5.82 -20.87 -13.54
N SER A 109 -6.85 -21.51 -14.09
CA SER A 109 -7.58 -22.59 -13.41
C SER A 109 -6.73 -23.85 -13.20
N ALA A 110 -5.61 -24.03 -13.91
CA ALA A 110 -4.70 -25.15 -13.69
C ALA A 110 -3.85 -24.90 -12.43
N ALA A 111 -3.24 -23.72 -12.31
CA ALA A 111 -2.52 -23.29 -11.14
C ALA A 111 -3.41 -23.27 -9.90
N LEU A 112 -4.64 -22.77 -9.99
CA LEU A 112 -5.59 -22.77 -8.86
C LEU A 112 -5.93 -24.18 -8.38
N ARG A 113 -6.10 -25.15 -9.28
CA ARG A 113 -6.31 -26.56 -8.92
C ARG A 113 -5.09 -27.17 -8.25
N GLU A 114 -3.89 -26.93 -8.79
CA GLU A 114 -2.65 -27.41 -8.16
C GLU A 114 -2.48 -26.85 -6.73
N ILE A 115 -2.83 -25.57 -6.54
CA ILE A 115 -2.80 -24.93 -5.22
C ILE A 115 -3.86 -25.53 -4.30
N ALA A 116 -5.09 -25.73 -4.79
CA ALA A 116 -6.19 -26.31 -4.03
C ALA A 116 -5.87 -27.73 -3.55
N ASP A 117 -5.25 -28.55 -4.39
CA ASP A 117 -4.83 -29.90 -4.03
C ASP A 117 -3.75 -29.90 -2.96
N SER A 118 -2.76 -29.02 -3.08
CA SER A 118 -1.70 -28.87 -2.08
C SER A 118 -2.20 -28.29 -0.75
N LEU A 119 -3.10 -27.31 -0.79
CA LEU A 119 -3.63 -26.64 0.42
C LEU A 119 -4.92 -27.27 0.97
N ARG A 120 -5.30 -28.44 0.48
CA ARG A 120 -6.54 -29.14 0.90
C ARG A 120 -6.61 -29.27 2.41
N GLY A 121 -7.68 -28.74 3.00
CA GLY A 121 -7.91 -28.73 4.45
C GLY A 121 -7.02 -27.76 5.26
N LYS A 122 -6.08 -27.07 4.61
CA LYS A 122 -5.17 -26.08 5.24
C LYS A 122 -5.66 -24.64 5.02
N ALA A 123 -6.07 -24.30 3.81
CA ALA A 123 -6.63 -23.00 3.45
C ALA A 123 -7.55 -23.09 2.24
N ARG A 124 -8.61 -22.27 2.23
CA ARG A 124 -9.55 -22.07 1.12
C ARG A 124 -9.22 -20.83 0.30
N PHE A 125 -8.65 -19.81 0.93
CA PHE A 125 -8.31 -18.56 0.26
C PHE A 125 -6.82 -18.42 0.09
N VAL A 126 -6.42 -17.86 -1.05
CA VAL A 126 -5.01 -17.56 -1.34
C VAL A 126 -4.88 -16.12 -1.79
N VAL A 127 -3.93 -15.41 -1.17
CA VAL A 127 -3.59 -14.02 -1.52
C VAL A 127 -2.24 -13.94 -2.23
N LEU A 128 -2.20 -13.16 -3.30
CA LEU A 128 -0.99 -12.75 -4.01
C LEU A 128 -1.00 -11.24 -4.21
N ALA A 129 0.19 -10.66 -4.32
CA ALA A 129 0.33 -9.28 -4.76
C ALA A 129 1.39 -9.14 -5.85
N ARG A 130 1.17 -8.19 -6.76
CA ARG A 130 2.07 -7.85 -7.85
C ARG A 130 2.38 -6.37 -7.82
N VAL A 131 3.65 -6.01 -7.66
CA VAL A 131 4.10 -4.63 -7.84
C VAL A 131 4.10 -4.34 -9.34
N THR A 132 3.28 -3.37 -9.75
CA THR A 132 3.06 -3.00 -11.15
C THR A 132 3.86 -1.77 -11.56
N ARG A 133 4.15 -0.88 -10.60
CA ARG A 133 4.95 0.32 -10.82
C ARG A 133 5.82 0.60 -9.60
N GLU A 134 7.02 1.10 -9.85
CA GLU A 134 7.89 1.69 -8.83
C GLU A 134 8.49 2.97 -9.41
N ARG A 135 8.57 4.02 -8.59
CA ARG A 135 9.26 5.26 -8.94
C ARG A 135 10.08 5.74 -7.75
N ILE A 136 11.33 6.11 -7.99
CA ILE A 136 12.15 6.83 -7.02
C ILE A 136 12.10 8.31 -7.38
N ARG A 137 11.87 9.17 -6.39
CA ARG A 137 11.85 10.62 -6.53
C ARG A 137 12.86 11.26 -5.60
N ASN A 138 13.50 12.33 -6.05
CA ASN A 138 14.42 13.12 -5.24
C ASN A 138 13.92 14.56 -5.18
N SER A 139 13.93 15.15 -3.99
CA SER A 139 13.56 16.56 -3.81
C SER A 139 14.33 17.18 -2.65
N ALA A 140 14.63 18.47 -2.75
CA ALA A 140 15.25 19.22 -1.67
C ALA A 140 14.24 20.24 -1.12
N ARG A 141 14.13 20.32 0.21
CA ARG A 141 13.39 21.38 0.91
C ARG A 141 14.38 22.31 1.58
N GLY A 142 14.44 23.57 1.15
CA GLY A 142 15.32 24.57 1.76
C GLY A 142 15.01 24.80 3.24
N VAL A 143 16.05 24.96 4.06
CA VAL A 143 15.92 25.42 5.46
C VAL A 143 16.17 26.93 5.47
N SER A 144 15.18 27.72 5.86
CA SER A 144 15.31 29.18 5.85
C SER A 144 16.37 29.64 6.85
N ALA A 145 17.27 30.53 6.43
CA ALA A 145 18.26 31.18 7.29
C ALA A 145 17.62 32.11 8.36
N ALA A 146 16.34 32.47 8.20
CA ALA A 146 15.62 33.35 9.12
C ALA A 146 15.42 32.75 10.52
N ASP A 147 15.48 31.42 10.67
CA ASP A 147 15.19 30.75 11.94
C ASP A 147 16.42 30.62 12.87
N THR A 148 17.64 30.91 12.38
CA THR A 148 18.87 30.65 13.16
C THR A 148 19.84 31.81 13.27
N GLY A 149 19.62 32.94 12.56
CA GLY A 149 20.40 34.18 12.75
C GLY A 149 21.90 34.09 12.47
N VAL A 150 22.37 32.98 11.90
CA VAL A 150 23.79 32.72 11.61
C VAL A 150 23.93 32.40 10.13
N ILE A 151 24.84 33.11 9.45
CA ILE A 151 25.26 32.82 8.07
C ILE A 151 26.01 31.48 8.10
N ARG A 152 25.28 30.38 7.92
CA ARG A 152 25.82 29.02 7.75
C ARG A 152 25.79 28.66 6.26
N PRO A 153 26.63 27.73 5.79
CA PRO A 153 26.42 27.13 4.47
C PRO A 153 24.95 26.70 4.37
N GLU A 154 24.26 27.12 3.31
CA GLU A 154 22.84 26.82 3.14
C GLU A 154 22.68 25.30 3.13
N TYR A 155 21.96 24.76 4.11
CA TYR A 155 21.59 23.35 4.15
C TYR A 155 20.17 23.21 3.64
N ALA A 156 19.94 22.18 2.82
CA ALA A 156 18.61 21.75 2.46
C ALA A 156 18.34 20.38 3.09
N MET A 157 17.08 20.06 3.34
CA MET A 157 16.67 18.69 3.62
C MET A 157 16.53 17.96 2.29
N GLY A 158 17.47 17.08 1.99
CA GLY A 158 17.38 16.17 0.86
C GLY A 158 16.44 15.03 1.21
N ILE A 159 15.45 14.81 0.35
CA ILE A 159 14.40 13.81 0.50
C ILE A 159 14.48 12.86 -0.70
N THR A 160 14.58 11.56 -0.40
CA THR A 160 14.46 10.50 -1.39
C THR A 160 13.20 9.72 -1.09
N GLY A 161 12.21 9.82 -1.98
CA GLY A 161 10.96 9.09 -1.90
C GLY A 161 10.93 7.87 -2.81
N ARG A 162 10.14 6.87 -2.44
CA ARG A 162 9.79 5.71 -3.26
C ARG A 162 8.27 5.59 -3.32
N ASP A 163 7.72 5.67 -4.51
CA ASP A 163 6.33 5.35 -4.83
C ASP A 163 6.24 3.93 -5.39
N ALA A 164 5.16 3.24 -5.06
CA ALA A 164 4.86 1.93 -5.61
C ALA A 164 3.36 1.76 -5.85
N SER A 165 3.01 1.17 -6.99
CA SER A 165 1.65 0.71 -7.28
C SER A 165 1.63 -0.82 -7.19
N VAL A 166 0.67 -1.37 -6.47
CA VAL A 166 0.53 -2.81 -6.24
C VAL A 166 -0.89 -3.28 -6.55
N GLN A 167 -1.00 -4.42 -7.21
CA GLN A 167 -2.26 -5.11 -7.42
C GLN A 167 -2.32 -6.33 -6.50
N VAL A 168 -3.38 -6.45 -5.69
CA VAL A 168 -3.58 -7.56 -4.75
C VAL A 168 -4.76 -8.40 -5.22
N HIS A 169 -4.57 -9.72 -5.24
CA HIS A 169 -5.55 -10.71 -5.65
C HIS A 169 -5.86 -11.68 -4.53
N LEU A 170 -7.15 -11.91 -4.26
CA LEU A 170 -7.64 -12.96 -3.39
C LEU A 170 -8.43 -13.97 -4.22
N TYR A 171 -7.99 -15.22 -4.18
CA TYR A 171 -8.64 -16.34 -4.86
C TYR A 171 -9.34 -17.25 -3.86
N ASP A 172 -10.53 -17.74 -4.20
CA ASP A 172 -11.13 -18.91 -3.58
C ASP A 172 -10.67 -20.13 -4.37
N VAL A 173 -9.72 -20.89 -3.82
CA VAL A 173 -9.13 -22.03 -4.52
C VAL A 173 -10.07 -23.23 -4.56
N SER A 174 -11.09 -23.27 -3.69
CA SER A 174 -12.11 -24.32 -3.75
C SER A 174 -13.05 -24.15 -4.94
N ARG A 175 -13.31 -22.91 -5.35
CA ARG A 175 -14.10 -22.56 -6.55
C ARG A 175 -13.24 -22.31 -7.78
N SER A 176 -11.92 -22.21 -7.64
CA SER A 176 -11.00 -21.75 -8.69
C SER A 176 -11.38 -20.37 -9.24
N GLU A 177 -11.77 -19.45 -8.36
CA GLU A 177 -12.27 -18.12 -8.72
C GLU A 177 -11.49 -16.98 -8.07
N LEU A 178 -11.35 -15.88 -8.79
CA LEU A 178 -10.90 -14.60 -8.24
C LEU A 178 -12.08 -13.95 -7.50
N VAL A 179 -11.98 -13.83 -6.19
CA VAL A 179 -13.04 -13.26 -5.34
C VAL A 179 -12.79 -11.80 -4.97
N MET A 180 -11.54 -11.33 -5.03
CA MET A 180 -11.21 -9.92 -4.85
C MET A 180 -10.00 -9.51 -5.67
N SER A 181 -10.04 -8.34 -6.29
CA SER A 181 -8.91 -7.67 -6.93
C SER A 181 -8.94 -6.19 -6.62
N ALA A 182 -7.81 -5.64 -6.21
CA ALA A 182 -7.68 -4.22 -5.93
C ALA A 182 -6.29 -3.72 -6.28
N ALA A 183 -6.22 -2.47 -6.74
CA ALA A 183 -4.99 -1.74 -7.00
C ALA A 183 -4.83 -0.64 -5.96
N TYR A 184 -3.61 -0.46 -5.46
CA TYR A 184 -3.27 0.50 -4.42
C TYR A 184 -1.98 1.21 -4.77
N GLU A 185 -1.88 2.48 -4.38
CA GLU A 185 -0.65 3.26 -4.47
C GLU A 185 -0.12 3.61 -3.09
N GLY A 186 1.18 3.43 -2.87
CA GLY A 186 1.82 3.75 -1.61
C GLY A 186 3.13 4.48 -1.80
N SER A 187 3.57 5.18 -0.76
CA SER A 187 4.81 5.94 -0.79
C SER A 187 5.54 5.87 0.55
N SER A 188 6.86 6.01 0.49
CA SER A 188 7.73 6.12 1.66
C SER A 188 8.87 7.09 1.34
N GLU A 189 9.47 7.71 2.36
CA GLU A 189 10.53 8.70 2.19
C GLU A 189 11.62 8.55 3.23
N ASN A 190 12.87 8.72 2.80
CA ASN A 190 14.01 8.96 3.67
C ASN A 190 14.45 10.43 3.53
N SER A 191 14.85 11.06 4.62
CA SER A 191 15.36 12.44 4.59
C SER A 191 16.67 12.56 5.36
N LYS A 192 17.59 13.40 4.86
CA LYS A 192 18.79 13.81 5.60
C LYS A 192 19.23 15.22 5.18
N PRO A 193 19.97 15.95 6.03
CA PRO A 193 20.56 17.22 5.64
C PRO A 193 21.57 17.05 4.49
N ILE A 194 21.52 17.93 3.49
CA ILE A 194 22.45 18.01 2.35
C ILE A 194 22.98 19.43 2.20
N LEU A 195 24.18 19.58 1.63
CA LEU A 195 24.68 20.90 1.23
C LEU A 195 23.80 21.43 0.08
N ALA A 196 23.27 22.64 0.22
CA ALA A 196 22.43 23.21 -0.83
C ALA A 196 23.28 23.50 -2.08
N SER A 197 23.04 22.76 -3.15
CA SER A 197 23.46 23.15 -4.51
C SER A 197 22.46 24.15 -5.12
N VAL A 198 21.57 24.74 -4.31
CA VAL A 198 20.52 25.65 -4.76
C VAL A 198 21.18 26.90 -5.29
N LEU A 199 20.98 27.18 -6.59
CA LEU A 199 21.43 28.44 -7.20
C LEU A 199 20.84 29.62 -6.39
N PRO A 200 21.63 30.67 -6.12
CA PRO A 200 21.16 31.83 -5.38
C PRO A 200 19.89 32.39 -6.04
N GLY A 201 18.77 32.42 -5.31
CA GLY A 201 17.52 33.05 -5.77
C GLY A 201 16.24 32.19 -5.81
N ALA A 202 16.25 30.93 -5.35
CA ALA A 202 15.02 30.16 -5.23
C ALA A 202 14.13 30.69 -4.07
N PRO A 203 12.82 30.92 -4.28
CA PRO A 203 11.91 31.34 -3.22
C PRO A 203 11.84 30.32 -2.08
N PRO A 204 11.64 30.75 -0.82
CA PRO A 204 11.45 29.84 0.31
C PRO A 204 10.20 28.96 0.08
N GLY A 205 10.34 27.65 0.30
CA GLY A 205 9.24 26.68 0.13
C GLY A 205 9.12 26.04 -1.25
N VAL A 206 10.03 26.30 -2.19
CA VAL A 206 10.02 25.65 -3.50
C VAL A 206 10.64 24.25 -3.42
N THR A 207 9.81 23.23 -3.63
CA THR A 207 10.28 21.88 -3.97
C THR A 207 10.91 21.93 -5.35
N VAL A 208 12.24 21.83 -5.42
CA VAL A 208 12.92 21.67 -6.71
C VAL A 208 12.88 20.19 -7.07
N GLU A 209 12.01 19.80 -8.01
CA GLU A 209 12.06 18.48 -8.64
C GLU A 209 13.33 18.40 -9.50
N VAL A 210 14.32 17.63 -9.03
CA VAL A 210 15.57 17.43 -9.79
C VAL A 210 15.33 16.40 -10.89
N GLY A 211 14.64 16.83 -11.96
CA GLY A 211 14.54 16.14 -13.25
C GLY A 211 13.98 14.70 -13.27
N PRO A 212 13.55 14.19 -14.44
CA PRO A 212 13.06 12.82 -14.59
C PRO A 212 14.18 11.77 -14.72
N GLN A 213 15.46 12.15 -14.60
CA GLN A 213 16.58 11.23 -14.79
C GLN A 213 16.92 10.47 -13.52
N ALA A 214 16.99 9.15 -13.65
CA ALA A 214 17.45 8.17 -12.66
C ALA A 214 18.96 8.34 -12.35
N VAL A 215 19.37 9.50 -11.85
CA VAL A 215 20.71 9.70 -11.28
C VAL A 215 20.70 9.08 -9.87
N PRO A 216 21.62 8.16 -9.54
CA PRO A 216 21.68 7.56 -8.22
C PRO A 216 21.80 8.68 -7.15
N PRO A 217 20.87 8.76 -6.17
CA PRO A 217 20.76 9.88 -5.23
C PRO A 217 22.03 10.08 -4.39
N GLU A 218 22.79 9.01 -4.15
CA GLU A 218 24.03 9.01 -3.39
C GLU A 218 25.12 9.90 -4.02
N SER A 219 25.13 10.00 -5.36
CA SER A 219 26.10 10.80 -6.10
C SER A 219 25.94 12.32 -5.90
N GLN A 220 24.79 12.75 -5.38
CA GLN A 220 24.45 14.15 -5.12
C GLN A 220 24.20 14.43 -3.63
N GLY A 221 24.55 13.49 -2.75
CA GLY A 221 24.42 13.65 -1.31
C GLY A 221 23.02 13.38 -0.76
N TYR A 222 22.03 12.97 -1.56
CA TYR A 222 20.70 12.59 -1.09
C TYR A 222 20.73 11.29 -0.26
N PRO A 223 19.74 11.04 0.62
CA PRO A 223 19.65 9.76 1.34
C PRO A 223 19.38 8.60 0.36
N PRO A 224 19.73 7.35 0.71
CA PRO A 224 19.36 6.20 -0.09
C PRO A 224 17.83 6.05 -0.16
N PRO A 225 17.28 5.46 -1.23
CA PRO A 225 15.85 5.22 -1.33
C PRO A 225 15.36 4.28 -0.21
N PRO A 226 14.18 4.55 0.38
CA PRO A 226 13.60 3.67 1.39
C PRO A 226 13.26 2.29 0.80
N GLU A 227 13.21 1.25 1.64
CA GLU A 227 12.88 -0.10 1.19
C GLU A 227 11.50 -0.17 0.55
N LEU A 228 11.35 -0.98 -0.51
CA LEU A 228 10.07 -1.09 -1.24
C LEU A 228 8.96 -1.61 -0.33
N ALA A 229 9.29 -2.48 0.62
CA ALA A 229 8.34 -2.98 1.60
C ALA A 229 7.67 -1.84 2.39
N LEU A 230 8.39 -0.77 2.73
CA LEU A 230 7.85 0.37 3.46
C LEU A 230 6.82 1.14 2.62
N ALA A 231 7.09 1.32 1.32
CA ALA A 231 6.13 1.94 0.40
C ALA A 231 4.83 1.10 0.25
N LEU A 232 4.90 -0.21 0.48
CA LEU A 232 3.75 -1.13 0.37
C LEU A 232 3.00 -1.36 1.69
N GLU A 233 3.44 -0.77 2.81
CA GLU A 233 2.78 -0.97 4.10
C GLU A 233 1.32 -0.50 4.09
N GLU A 234 1.07 0.77 3.72
CA GLU A 234 -0.30 1.30 3.67
C GLU A 234 -1.16 0.61 2.60
N PRO A 235 -0.67 0.33 1.37
CA PRO A 235 -1.38 -0.51 0.41
C PRO A 235 -1.86 -1.86 0.97
N PHE A 236 -1.00 -2.59 1.68
CA PHE A 236 -1.39 -3.89 2.25
C PHE A 236 -2.33 -3.73 3.46
N ARG A 237 -2.17 -2.66 4.24
CA ARG A 237 -3.10 -2.29 5.31
C ARG A 237 -4.49 -1.96 4.76
N ALA A 238 -4.56 -1.19 3.68
CA ALA A 238 -5.79 -0.84 2.98
C ALA A 238 -6.48 -2.09 2.42
N PHE A 239 -5.72 -3.01 1.81
CA PHE A 239 -6.25 -4.31 1.39
C PHE A 239 -6.87 -5.10 2.55
N ALA A 240 -6.17 -5.20 3.69
CA ALA A 240 -6.65 -5.93 4.85
C ALA A 240 -7.98 -5.35 5.40
N ARG A 241 -8.11 -4.02 5.38
CA ARG A 241 -9.33 -3.29 5.77
C ARG A 241 -10.48 -3.43 4.78
N ALA A 242 -10.17 -3.60 3.50
CA ALA A 242 -11.17 -3.78 2.45
C ALA A 242 -11.78 -5.21 2.43
N LEU A 243 -11.17 -6.17 3.10
CA LEU A 243 -11.77 -7.49 3.30
C LEU A 243 -13.07 -7.37 4.11
N PRO A 244 -14.13 -8.15 3.79
CA PRO A 244 -15.41 -8.10 4.48
C PRO A 244 -15.29 -8.14 6.02
N VAL A 245 -16.04 -7.24 6.67
CA VAL A 245 -16.20 -7.11 8.12
C VAL A 245 -17.70 -7.21 8.45
N THR A 246 -18.05 -7.72 9.61
CA THR A 246 -19.44 -7.68 10.10
C THR A 246 -19.92 -6.22 10.16
N PRO A 247 -21.16 -5.90 9.75
CA PRO A 247 -21.80 -4.66 10.16
C PRO A 247 -21.79 -4.61 11.68
N ARG A 248 -21.24 -3.54 12.28
CA ARG A 248 -21.33 -3.32 13.71
C ARG A 248 -22.83 -3.31 14.08
N PRO A 249 -23.32 -4.14 15.01
CA PRO A 249 -24.70 -4.01 15.46
C PRO A 249 -24.90 -2.58 15.97
N PRO A 250 -26.05 -1.94 15.68
CA PRO A 250 -26.32 -0.60 16.18
C PRO A 250 -26.15 -0.60 17.70
N VAL A 251 -25.34 0.34 18.21
CA VAL A 251 -25.22 0.55 19.64
C VAL A 251 -26.63 0.82 20.16
N PRO A 252 -27.19 -0.01 21.06
CA PRO A 252 -28.50 0.27 21.63
C PRO A 252 -28.43 1.67 22.27
N PRO A 253 -29.47 2.52 22.12
CA PRO A 253 -29.48 3.79 22.82
C PRO A 253 -29.25 3.53 24.30
N GLN A 254 -28.20 4.16 24.86
CA GLN A 254 -27.97 4.10 26.31
C GLN A 254 -29.26 4.57 27.00
N PRO A 255 -29.78 3.83 27.99
CA PRO A 255 -30.93 4.30 28.74
C PRO A 255 -30.55 5.65 29.34
N ALA A 256 -31.33 6.68 28.99
CA ALA A 256 -31.20 8.00 29.60
C ALA A 256 -31.27 7.80 31.11
N GLY A 257 -30.16 8.07 31.79
CA GLY A 257 -30.09 8.00 33.24
C GLY A 257 -31.15 8.91 33.82
N SER A 258 -32.13 8.32 34.51
CA SER A 258 -33.05 9.03 35.37
C SER A 258 -32.29 9.50 36.61
N ARG A 259 -32.18 10.81 36.76
CA ARG A 259 -32.11 11.49 38.05
C ARG A 259 -33.20 12.55 38.07
#